data_AF-X1GB63-F1
#
_entry.id   AF-X1GB63-F1
#
_cell.length_a   1.000
_cell.length_b   1.000
_cell.length_c   1.000
_cell.angle_alpha   90.00
_cell.angle_beta   90.00
_cell.angle_gamma   90.00
#
_symmetry.space_group_name_H-M   'P 1'
#
loop_
_entity.id
_entity.type
_entity.pdbx_description
1 polymer ?
#
loop_
_entity_poly.entity_id
_entity_poly.type
_entity_poly.pdbx_seq_one_letter_code
_entity_poly.pdbx_strand_id
1 'polypeptide(L)' 'MRNLKVFSEEWTEDYVNALNNNANYKAAASWWTGDFIFEVEPNGNLDHKITMFIGL' A
#
# COMPACT_ATOMS: atom_id res chain seq x y z
N MET A 1 -13.54 10.27 -11.57
CA MET A 1 -12.74 9.46 -10.63
C MET A 1 -12.01 8.41 -11.44
N ARG A 2 -10.71 8.20 -11.22
CA ARG A 2 -9.97 7.12 -11.91
C ARG A 2 -10.51 5.78 -11.40
N ASN A 3 -10.71 4.81 -12.29
CA ASN A 3 -11.12 3.45 -11.90
C ASN A 3 -9.86 2.59 -11.72
N LEU A 4 -9.27 2.64 -10.52
CA LEU A 4 -8.04 1.92 -10.20
C LEU A 4 -8.36 0.50 -9.77
N LYS A 5 -7.66 -0.48 -10.35
CA LYS A 5 -7.73 -1.87 -9.87
C LYS A 5 -7.02 -1.93 -8.51
N VAL A 6 -7.74 -2.39 -7.49
CA VAL A 6 -7.18 -2.55 -6.14
C VAL A 6 -5.94 -3.44 -6.21
N PHE A 7 -4.86 -3.00 -5.56
CA PHE A 7 -3.54 -3.65 -5.56
C PHE A 7 -2.79 -3.67 -6.90
N SER A 8 -3.21 -2.88 -7.90
CA SER A 8 -2.35 -2.63 -9.05
C SER A 8 -1.14 -1.78 -8.67
N GLU A 9 -0.16 -1.70 -9.57
CA GLU A 9 0.98 -0.79 -9.43
C GLU A 9 0.52 0.67 -9.26
N GLU A 10 -0.38 1.16 -10.13
CA GLU A 10 -0.92 2.53 -10.02
C GLU A 10 -1.65 2.77 -8.68
N TRP A 11 -2.39 1.77 -8.18
CA TRP A 11 -3.01 1.87 -6.85
C TRP A 11 -1.96 1.93 -5.74
N THR A 12 -0.89 1.17 -5.89
CA THR A 12 0.22 1.10 -4.93
C THR A 12 0.98 2.42 -4.86
N GLU A 13 1.25 3.04 -6.00
CA GLU A 13 1.85 4.38 -6.08
C GLU A 13 0.96 5.44 -5.43
N ASP A 14 -0.34 5.42 -5.71
CA ASP A 14 -1.31 6.33 -5.08
C ASP A 14 -1.37 6.12 -3.55
N TYR A 15 -1.25 4.88 -3.08
CA TYR A 15 -1.19 4.56 -1.65
C TYR A 15 0.07 5.10 -0.97
N VAL A 16 1.26 4.92 -1.57
CA VAL A 16 2.52 5.52 -1.09
C VAL A 16 2.40 7.04 -1.00
N ASN A 17 1.87 7.67 -2.05
CA ASN A 17 1.65 9.12 -2.08
C ASN A 17 0.69 9.57 -0.97
N ALA A 18 -0.38 8.83 -0.71
CA ALA A 18 -1.32 9.13 0.36
C ALA A 18 -0.67 9.02 1.75
N LEU A 19 0.17 8.01 1.99
CA LEU A 19 0.90 7.85 3.25
C LEU A 19 1.90 8.99 3.48
N ASN A 20 2.72 9.30 2.48
CA ASN A 20 3.77 10.33 2.59
C ASN A 20 3.22 11.75 2.78
N ASN A 21 1.99 12.01 2.30
CA ASN A 21 1.30 13.28 2.49
C ASN A 21 0.36 13.31 3.72
N ASN A 22 0.26 12.22 4.48
CA ASN A 22 -0.60 12.16 5.66
C ASN A 22 0.17 12.59 6.92
N ALA A 23 -0.18 13.77 7.45
CA ALA A 23 0.45 14.33 8.65
C ALA A 23 0.31 13.42 9.89
N ASN A 24 -0.81 12.71 10.03
CA ASN A 24 -1.03 11.78 11.15
C ASN A 24 -0.13 10.55 11.01
N TYR A 25 0.02 10.01 9.81
CA TYR A 25 0.91 8.90 9.55
C TYR A 25 2.37 9.28 9.85
N LYS A 26 2.81 10.44 9.35
CA LYS A 26 4.17 10.96 9.62
C LYS A 26 4.47 11.11 11.11
N ALA A 27 3.50 11.57 11.90
CA ALA A 27 3.65 11.69 13.35
C ALA A 27 3.68 10.31 14.04
N ALA A 28 2.81 9.38 13.65
CA ALA A 28 2.74 8.05 14.25
C ALA A 28 3.96 7.17 13.94
N ALA A 29 4.50 7.31 12.73
CA ALA A 29 5.64 6.55 12.23
C ALA A 29 6.97 7.32 12.32
N SER A 30 7.06 8.40 13.10
CA SER A 30 8.25 9.26 13.14
C SER A 30 9.52 8.57 13.64
N TRP A 31 9.37 7.45 14.34
CA TRP A 31 10.46 6.62 14.87
C TRP A 31 10.78 5.41 13.97
N TRP A 32 9.94 5.15 12.97
CA TRP A 32 10.06 3.99 12.10
C TRP A 32 10.96 4.29 10.91
N THR A 33 11.80 3.32 10.56
CA THR A 33 12.61 3.32 9.34
C THR A 33 12.51 1.96 8.69
N GLY A 34 12.07 1.91 7.44
CA GLY A 34 12.01 0.68 6.65
C GLY A 34 10.81 0.61 5.74
N ASP A 35 10.92 -0.24 4.73
CA ASP A 35 9.88 -0.50 3.75
C ASP A 35 8.92 -1.61 4.22
N PHE A 36 7.74 -1.68 3.59
CA PHE A 36 6.77 -2.74 3.84
C PHE A 36 6.60 -3.65 2.63
N ILE A 37 6.42 -4.94 2.91
CA ILE A 37 5.82 -5.89 1.97
C ILE A 37 4.45 -6.28 2.51
N PHE A 38 3.42 -6.06 1.70
CA PHE A 38 2.09 -6.55 2.00
C PHE A 38 1.80 -7.77 1.14
N GLU A 39 1.44 -8.86 1.80
CA GLU A 39 1.04 -10.11 1.15
C GLU A 39 -0.43 -10.39 1.45
N VAL A 40 -1.23 -10.52 0.39
CA VAL A 40 -2.64 -10.90 0.48
C VAL A 40 -2.77 -12.31 -0.06
N GLU A 41 -3.06 -13.24 0.85
CA GLU A 41 -3.29 -14.64 0.51
C GLU A 41 -4.67 -14.84 -0.14
N PRO A 42 -4.83 -15.82 -1.06
CA PRO A 42 -6.10 -16.11 -1.69
C PRO A 42 -7.22 -16.36 -0.68
N ASN A 43 -8.36 -15.69 -0.87
CA ASN A 43 -9.56 -15.88 -0.07
C ASN A 43 -10.81 -15.38 -0.82
N GLY A 44 -11.93 -16.10 -0.71
CA GLY A 44 -13.18 -15.75 -1.36
C GLY A 44 -13.03 -15.71 -2.88
N ASN A 45 -13.25 -14.54 -3.47
CA ASN A 45 -13.15 -14.31 -4.91
C ASN A 45 -11.72 -13.97 -5.39
N LEU A 46 -10.73 -13.94 -4.49
CA LEU A 46 -9.32 -13.77 -4.85
C LEU A 46 -8.69 -15.15 -5.05
N ASP A 47 -8.31 -15.48 -6.28
CA ASP A 47 -7.80 -16.79 -6.70
C ASP A 47 -6.26 -16.88 -6.80
N HIS A 48 -5.55 -15.77 -6.57
CA HIS A 48 -4.10 -15.69 -6.61
C HIS A 48 -3.56 -14.83 -5.46
N LYS A 49 -2.31 -15.11 -5.04
CA LYS A 49 -1.59 -14.28 -4.08
C LYS A 49 -1.25 -12.94 -4.71
N ILE A 50 -1.36 -11.88 -3.92
CA ILE A 50 -0.92 -10.53 -4.30
C ILE A 50 0.21 -10.12 -3.36
N THR A 51 1.30 -9.62 -3.93
CA THR A 51 2.42 -9.04 -3.19
C THR A 51 2.61 -7.60 -3.64
N MET A 52 2.62 -6.67 -2.68
CA MET A 52 2.89 -5.25 -2.91
C MET A 52 4.10 -4.82 -2.11
N PHE A 53 4.92 -3.96 -2.71
CA PHE A 53 6.03 -3.29 -2.05
C PHE A 53 5.68 -1.82 -1.84
N ILE A 54 5.77 -1.36 -0.59
CA ILE A 54 5.53 0.03 -0.20
C ILE A 54 6.85 0.60 0.33
N GLY A 55 7.50 1.41 -0.50
CA GLY A 55 8.67 2.20 -0.08
C GLY A 55 8.22 3.51 0.58
N LEU A 56 8.82 3.88 1.71
CA LEU A 56 8.45 5.05 2.51
C LEU A 56 9.58 6.08 2.64
#